data_AF-A0A9W9YSQ0-F1
#
_entry.id   AF-A0A9W9YSQ0-F1
#
_cell.length_a   1.000
_cell.length_b   1.000
_cell.length_c   1.000
_cell.angle_alpha   90.00
_cell.angle_beta   90.00
_cell.angle_gamma   90.00
#
_symmetry.space_group_name_H-M   'P 1'
#
loop_
_entity.id
_entity.type
_entity.pdbx_description
1 polymer ?
#
loop_
_entity_poly.entity_id
_entity_poly.type
_entity_poly.pdbx_seq_one_letter_code
_entity_poly.pdbx_strand_id
1 'polypeptide(L)'
;MVSYSKYLLIGLPVVALAGFAALWWQRQGRTRSFKEVGRVSGLFFYPVKSCKGIRVDDVQCFKEGMEFDRHWCVLDGKDIFASQRKDPKLALVVPHFEEGKYLCLDALGMEMLKLDIHLQVDEKEYKKIKIFGMEGEGQYVGDEAAEWFSSYLNKTWLQNVPAL
;
A
#
# COMPACT_ATOMS: atom_id res chain seq x y z
N MET A 1 -34.50 -61.88 -29.93
CA MET A 1 -33.02 -61.94 -30.00
C MET A 1 -32.54 -60.68 -30.71
N VAL A 2 -32.16 -59.63 -29.98
CA VAL A 2 -31.70 -58.38 -30.59
C VAL A 2 -30.26 -58.58 -31.04
N SER A 3 -30.04 -58.68 -32.36
CA SER A 3 -28.72 -58.81 -32.95
C SER A 3 -28.00 -57.48 -32.85
N TYR A 4 -27.23 -57.28 -31.78
CA TYR A 4 -26.37 -56.12 -31.65
C TYR A 4 -25.31 -56.16 -32.75
N SER A 5 -25.34 -55.14 -33.62
CA SER A 5 -24.39 -54.93 -34.70
C SER A 5 -22.98 -54.85 -34.13
N LYS A 6 -22.04 -55.66 -34.63
CA LYS A 6 -20.63 -55.72 -34.18
C LYS A 6 -19.94 -54.34 -34.20
N TYR A 7 -20.44 -53.43 -35.04
CA TYR A 7 -19.98 -52.04 -35.13
C TYR A 7 -20.35 -51.19 -33.91
N LEU A 8 -21.45 -51.51 -33.21
CA LEU A 8 -21.93 -50.79 -32.03
C LEU A 8 -21.09 -51.13 -30.78
N LEU A 9 -20.58 -52.37 -30.70
CA LEU A 9 -19.67 -52.83 -29.64
C LEU A 9 -18.26 -52.23 -29.76
N ILE A 10 -17.83 -51.85 -30.98
CA ILE A 10 -16.49 -51.27 -31.23
C ILE A 10 -16.54 -49.73 -31.26
N GLY A 11 -17.65 -49.13 -31.72
CA GLY A 11 -17.77 -47.67 -31.83
C GLY A 11 -17.82 -46.93 -30.49
N LEU A 12 -18.52 -47.48 -29.48
CA LEU A 12 -18.65 -46.85 -28.16
C LEU A 12 -17.31 -46.69 -27.40
N PRO A 13 -16.45 -47.72 -27.31
CA PRO A 13 -15.13 -47.59 -26.67
C PRO A 13 -14.24 -46.53 -27.35
N VAL A 14 -14.26 -46.45 -28.68
CA VAL A 14 -13.43 -45.51 -29.45
C VAL A 14 -13.86 -44.06 -29.19
N VAL A 15 -15.16 -43.79 -29.18
CA VAL A 15 -15.69 -42.45 -28.88
C VAL A 15 -15.39 -42.06 -27.43
N ALA A 16 -15.52 -42.99 -26.48
CA ALA A 16 -15.17 -42.74 -25.08
C ALA A 16 -13.68 -42.41 -24.93
N LEU A 17 -12.78 -43.20 -25.53
CA LEU A 17 -11.33 -42.96 -25.49
C LEU A 17 -10.94 -41.62 -26.13
N ALA A 18 -11.54 -41.28 -27.28
CA ALA A 18 -11.33 -39.98 -27.92
C ALA A 18 -11.79 -38.81 -27.04
N GLY A 19 -12.95 -38.95 -26.39
CA GLY A 19 -13.46 -37.96 -25.42
C GLY A 19 -12.56 -37.82 -24.19
N PHE A 20 -12.07 -38.93 -23.64
CA PHE A 20 -11.11 -38.93 -22.53
C PHE A 20 -9.78 -38.29 -22.92
N ALA A 21 -9.26 -38.61 -24.11
CA ALA A 21 -8.03 -38.00 -24.62
C ALA A 21 -8.18 -36.49 -24.84
N ALA A 22 -9.33 -36.04 -25.38
CA ALA A 22 -9.63 -34.63 -25.56
C ALA A 22 -9.76 -33.89 -24.22
N LEU A 23 -10.46 -34.47 -23.23
CA LEU A 23 -10.56 -33.91 -21.88
C LEU A 23 -9.22 -33.88 -21.16
N TRP A 24 -8.38 -34.90 -21.35
CA TRP A 24 -7.03 -34.97 -20.79
C TRP A 24 -6.12 -33.92 -21.42
N TRP A 25 -6.16 -33.74 -22.73
CA TRP A 25 -5.43 -32.69 -23.45
C TRP A 25 -5.92 -31.29 -23.03
N GLN A 26 -7.24 -31.08 -22.94
CA GLN A 26 -7.81 -29.81 -22.48
C GLN A 26 -7.44 -29.50 -21.03
N ARG A 27 -7.32 -30.52 -20.17
CA ARG A 27 -6.81 -30.39 -18.78
C ARG A 27 -5.31 -30.11 -18.71
N GLN A 28 -4.51 -30.64 -19.64
CA GLN A 28 -3.06 -30.41 -19.69
C GLN A 28 -2.67 -29.04 -20.26
N GLY A 29 -3.52 -28.42 -21.05
CA GLY A 29 -3.18 -27.27 -21.90
C GLY A 29 -3.27 -25.87 -21.29
N ARG A 30 -2.95 -25.67 -20.01
CA ARG A 30 -2.86 -24.31 -19.46
C ARG A 30 -1.78 -24.15 -18.39
N THR A 31 -0.57 -24.59 -18.71
CA THR A 31 0.62 -24.12 -18.00
C THR A 31 0.81 -22.65 -18.33
N ARG A 32 0.67 -21.77 -17.34
CA ARG A 32 1.01 -20.35 -17.51
C ARG A 32 2.52 -20.27 -17.66
N SER A 33 2.99 -19.96 -18.87
CA SER A 33 4.38 -19.61 -19.12
C SER A 33 4.60 -18.16 -18.73
N PHE A 34 5.43 -17.91 -17.72
CA PHE A 34 5.88 -16.57 -17.37
C PHE A 34 7.21 -16.30 -18.07
N LYS A 35 7.32 -15.14 -18.73
CA LYS A 35 8.57 -14.66 -19.31
C LYS A 35 9.10 -13.55 -18.41
N GLU A 36 10.36 -13.63 -18.02
CA GLU A 36 11.02 -12.54 -17.31
C GLU A 36 11.06 -11.29 -18.19
N VAL A 37 10.57 -10.16 -17.65
CA VAL A 37 10.50 -8.87 -18.36
C VAL A 37 11.41 -7.80 -17.74
N GLY A 38 12.06 -8.12 -16.62
CA GLY A 38 12.95 -7.21 -15.92
C GLY A 38 13.16 -7.61 -14.48
N ARG A 39 14.07 -6.87 -13.82
CA ARG A 39 14.42 -7.04 -12.41
C ARG A 39 14.27 -5.72 -11.68
N VAL A 40 13.75 -5.77 -10.46
CA VAL A 40 13.63 -4.60 -9.59
C VAL A 40 15.04 -4.08 -9.27
N SER A 41 15.31 -2.81 -9.57
CA SER A 41 16.59 -2.14 -9.31
C SER A 41 16.63 -1.45 -7.94
N GLY A 42 15.47 -1.23 -7.33
CA GLY A 42 15.34 -0.64 -6.01
C GLY A 42 13.88 -0.61 -5.57
N LEU A 43 13.69 -0.69 -4.26
CA LEU A 43 12.40 -0.49 -3.62
C LEU A 43 12.43 0.82 -2.85
N PHE A 44 11.34 1.56 -2.97
CA PHE A 44 11.16 2.83 -2.28
C PHE A 44 9.73 2.91 -1.78
N PHE A 45 9.56 3.28 -0.51
CA PHE A 45 8.26 3.56 0.07
C PHE A 45 8.27 4.91 0.79
N TYR A 46 7.09 5.44 1.06
CA TYR A 46 6.87 6.81 1.52
C TYR A 46 5.99 6.80 2.76
N PRO A 47 6.57 6.62 3.97
CA PRO A 47 5.78 6.53 5.19
C PRO A 47 4.81 7.70 5.34
N VAL A 48 5.34 8.91 5.25
CA VAL A 48 4.57 10.15 5.28
C VAL A 48 4.35 10.65 3.86
N LYS A 49 3.07 10.83 3.49
CA LYS A 49 2.68 11.42 2.21
C LYS A 49 3.41 12.74 1.99
N SER A 50 3.90 12.94 0.77
CA SER A 50 4.62 14.15 0.35
C SER A 50 6.03 14.31 0.95
N CYS A 51 6.49 13.42 1.82
CA CYS A 51 7.87 13.46 2.35
C CYS A 51 8.85 12.64 1.48
N LYS A 52 10.13 12.64 1.85
CA LYS A 52 11.15 11.86 1.14
C LYS A 52 10.88 10.36 1.24
N GLY A 53 11.14 9.63 0.17
CA GLY A 53 11.03 8.17 0.17
C GLY A 53 12.24 7.50 0.81
N ILE A 54 12.03 6.35 1.43
CA ILE A 54 13.06 5.49 2.02
C ILE A 54 13.39 4.38 1.02
N ARG A 55 14.68 4.18 0.74
CA ARG A 55 15.14 3.03 -0.05
C ARG A 55 15.27 1.81 0.86
N VAL A 56 14.77 0.68 0.43
CA VAL A 56 14.91 -0.61 1.13
C VAL A 56 15.35 -1.71 0.17
N ASP A 57 15.92 -2.77 0.74
CA ASP A 57 16.31 -3.97 0.00
C ASP A 57 15.16 -4.99 -0.07
N ASP A 58 14.32 -5.03 0.96
CA ASP A 58 13.10 -5.83 1.03
C ASP A 58 12.00 -5.10 1.82
N VAL A 59 10.75 -5.52 1.62
CA VAL A 59 9.57 -5.01 2.35
C VAL A 59 8.44 -6.02 2.28
N GLN A 60 7.62 -6.09 3.32
CA GLN A 60 6.40 -6.89 3.28
C GLN A 60 5.35 -6.22 2.39
N CYS A 61 4.68 -7.00 1.55
CA CYS A 61 3.59 -6.54 0.70
C CYS A 61 2.26 -7.11 1.19
N PHE A 62 1.35 -6.23 1.54
CA PHE A 62 -0.04 -6.53 1.89
C PHE A 62 -0.96 -6.21 0.72
N LYS A 63 -2.26 -6.48 0.89
CA LYS A 63 -3.26 -6.22 -0.16
C LYS A 63 -3.39 -4.72 -0.46
N GLU A 64 -3.14 -3.90 0.55
CA GLU A 64 -3.23 -2.44 0.54
C GLU A 64 -1.98 -1.78 -0.04
N GLY A 65 -0.83 -2.46 0.03
CA GLY A 65 0.46 -1.94 -0.42
C GLY A 65 1.64 -2.51 0.36
N MET A 66 2.79 -1.85 0.23
CA MET A 66 3.97 -2.17 1.05
C MET A 66 3.71 -1.75 2.50
N GLU A 67 4.29 -2.48 3.44
CA GLU A 67 4.25 -2.15 4.87
C GLU A 67 4.61 -0.68 5.10
N PHE A 68 3.77 0.02 5.86
CA PHE A 68 3.92 1.44 6.20
C PHE A 68 3.89 2.43 5.02
N ASP A 69 3.66 2.02 3.77
CA ASP A 69 3.60 2.97 2.64
C ASP A 69 2.36 3.86 2.76
N ARG A 70 2.59 5.18 2.88
CA ARG A 70 1.56 6.23 2.97
C ARG A 70 0.59 6.05 4.13
N HIS A 71 1.07 5.50 5.24
CA HIS A 71 0.29 5.37 6.48
C HIS A 71 0.02 6.71 7.18
N TRP A 72 0.79 7.76 6.87
CA TRP A 72 0.66 9.08 7.48
C TRP A 72 0.52 10.18 6.41
N CYS A 73 -0.24 11.24 6.70
CA CYS A 73 -0.38 12.40 5.82
C CYS A 73 -0.62 13.71 6.56
N VAL A 74 0.16 14.75 6.27
CA VAL A 74 -0.07 16.03 6.97
C VAL A 74 -1.32 16.72 6.44
N LEU A 75 -2.23 17.13 7.31
CA LEU A 75 -3.37 17.98 6.99
C LEU A 75 -3.15 19.42 7.44
N ASP A 76 -3.74 20.37 6.71
CA ASP A 76 -3.86 21.75 7.15
C ASP A 76 -5.07 21.98 8.06
N GLY A 77 -5.19 23.18 8.64
CA GLY A 77 -6.31 23.55 9.51
C GLY A 77 -7.69 23.60 8.83
N LYS A 78 -7.77 23.32 7.51
CA LYS A 78 -9.01 23.15 6.75
C LYS A 78 -9.25 21.69 6.34
N ASP A 79 -8.52 20.75 6.95
CA ASP A 79 -8.55 19.32 6.65
C ASP A 79 -8.16 18.97 5.20
N ILE A 80 -7.37 19.85 4.58
CA ILE A 80 -6.82 19.62 3.25
C ILE A 80 -5.40 19.10 3.40
N PHE A 81 -5.10 17.97 2.76
CA PHE A 81 -3.76 17.40 2.81
C PHE A 81 -2.70 18.35 2.23
N ALA A 82 -1.56 18.43 2.92
CA ALA A 82 -0.38 19.12 2.45
C ALA A 82 0.31 18.30 1.34
N SER A 83 0.68 18.98 0.26
CA SER A 83 1.23 18.32 -0.93
C SER A 83 2.51 18.98 -1.38
N GLN A 84 3.47 18.21 -1.91
CA GLN A 84 4.71 18.76 -2.48
C GLN A 84 4.48 19.84 -3.56
N ARG A 85 3.36 19.77 -4.28
CA ARG A 85 2.99 20.78 -5.29
C ARG A 85 2.73 22.15 -4.70
N LYS A 86 2.21 22.21 -3.47
CA LYS A 86 1.97 23.46 -2.73
C LYS A 86 3.16 23.79 -1.83
N ASP A 87 3.76 22.78 -1.21
CA ASP A 87 4.81 22.88 -0.21
C ASP A 87 6.00 21.97 -0.57
N PRO A 88 6.88 22.39 -1.51
CA PRO A 88 8.00 21.56 -1.97
C PRO A 88 8.99 21.19 -0.86
N LYS A 89 9.05 21.97 0.22
CA LYS A 89 9.88 21.69 1.40
C LYS A 89 9.59 20.33 2.02
N LEU A 90 8.37 19.80 1.89
CA LEU A 90 8.04 18.45 2.38
C LEU A 90 8.96 17.38 1.81
N ALA A 91 9.44 17.52 0.57
CA ALA A 91 10.39 16.58 -0.04
C ALA A 91 11.76 16.52 0.67
N LEU A 92 12.07 17.49 1.53
CA LEU A 92 13.30 17.56 2.31
C LEU A 92 13.15 16.97 3.72
N VAL A 93 11.93 16.62 4.13
CA VAL A 93 11.69 15.86 5.37
C VAL A 93 12.13 14.42 5.12
N VAL A 94 13.10 13.96 5.89
CA VAL A 94 13.72 12.63 5.77
C VAL A 94 13.14 11.72 6.84
N PRO A 95 12.27 10.76 6.48
CA PRO A 95 11.79 9.77 7.43
C PRO A 95 12.77 8.60 7.57
N HIS A 96 12.84 8.03 8.77
CA HIS A 96 13.46 6.74 9.06
C HIS A 96 12.76 6.05 10.23
N PHE A 97 13.02 4.75 10.40
CA PHE A 97 12.49 3.99 11.53
C PHE A 97 13.60 3.64 12.52
N GLU A 98 13.30 3.74 13.81
CA GLU A 98 14.19 3.35 14.90
C GLU A 98 13.55 2.25 15.74
N GLU A 99 14.35 1.24 16.08
CA GLU A 99 14.00 0.16 17.01
C GLU A 99 12.73 -0.64 16.62
N GLY A 100 12.29 -0.52 15.35
CA GLY A 100 11.04 -1.12 14.87
C GLY A 100 9.78 -0.57 15.55
N LYS A 101 9.90 0.53 16.29
CA LYS A 101 8.84 1.11 17.11
C LYS A 101 8.58 2.57 16.81
N TYR A 102 9.58 3.29 16.31
CA TYR A 102 9.48 4.73 16.13
C TYR A 102 9.61 5.09 14.65
N LEU A 103 8.74 5.99 14.20
CA LEU A 103 8.91 6.77 12.98
C LEU A 103 9.57 8.10 13.37
N CYS A 104 10.78 8.33 12.89
CA CYS A 104 11.53 9.56 13.11
C CYS A 104 11.53 10.41 11.84
N LEU A 105 11.36 11.73 11.99
CA LEU A 105 11.41 12.70 10.89
C LEU A 105 12.50 13.75 11.14
N ASP A 106 13.46 13.81 10.22
CA ASP A 106 14.51 14.82 10.21
C ASP A 106 14.23 15.92 9.17
N ALA A 107 14.50 17.17 9.54
CA ALA A 107 14.52 18.28 8.61
C ALA A 107 15.52 19.36 9.03
N LEU A 108 16.07 20.08 8.05
CA LEU A 108 17.05 21.12 8.30
C LEU A 108 16.49 22.23 9.19
N GLY A 109 17.18 22.51 10.31
CA GLY A 109 16.80 23.56 11.25
C GLY A 109 15.68 23.17 12.22
N MET A 110 15.29 21.89 12.24
CA MET A 110 14.31 21.33 13.16
C MET A 110 14.99 20.33 14.10
N GLU A 111 14.49 20.20 15.32
CA GLU A 111 14.76 19.03 16.15
C GLU A 111 14.08 17.80 15.52
N MET A 112 14.65 16.61 15.72
CA MET A 112 14.06 15.37 15.19
C MET A 112 12.71 15.11 15.85
N LEU A 113 11.66 14.90 15.05
CA LEU A 113 10.37 14.43 15.56
C LEU A 113 10.40 12.91 15.70
N LYS A 114 10.00 12.36 16.85
CA LYS A 114 9.99 10.92 17.11
C LYS A 114 8.59 10.44 17.50
N LEU A 115 7.97 9.65 16.63
CA LEU A 115 6.59 9.18 16.78
C LEU A 115 6.56 7.68 17.06
N ASP A 116 5.84 7.23 18.08
CA ASP A 116 5.63 5.81 18.35
C ASP A 116 4.55 5.23 17.41
N ILE A 117 4.92 4.26 16.57
CA ILE A 117 4.03 3.68 15.56
C ILE A 117 2.94 2.81 16.17
N HIS A 118 3.09 2.42 17.43
CA HIS A 118 2.13 1.66 18.20
C HIS A 118 1.33 2.52 19.18
N LEU A 119 1.34 3.86 19.00
CA LEU A 119 0.52 4.79 19.76
C LEU A 119 -0.91 4.24 19.91
N GLN A 120 -1.20 3.71 21.09
CA GLN A 120 -2.55 3.43 21.51
C GLN A 120 -3.11 4.76 21.94
N VAL A 121 -3.66 5.52 20.99
CA VAL A 121 -4.46 6.68 21.37
C VAL A 121 -5.70 6.10 22.04
N ASP A 122 -5.77 6.30 23.36
CA ASP A 122 -6.79 5.73 24.25
C ASP A 122 -8.23 6.08 23.81
N GLU A 123 -8.38 7.11 22.97
CA GLU A 123 -9.59 7.42 22.23
C GLU A 123 -9.27 7.47 20.73
N LYS A 124 -9.71 6.45 19.99
CA LYS A 124 -9.66 6.38 18.52
C LYS A 124 -10.64 7.37 17.90
N GLU A 125 -10.42 8.66 18.08
CA GLU A 125 -11.18 9.68 17.38
C GLU A 125 -10.68 9.73 15.93
N TYR A 126 -11.38 9.00 15.06
CA TYR A 126 -11.13 9.02 13.63
C TYR A 126 -11.80 10.24 13.02
N LYS A 127 -11.02 11.04 12.30
CA LYS A 127 -11.52 12.16 11.53
C LYS A 127 -11.75 11.73 10.09
N LYS A 128 -12.90 12.08 9.51
CA LYS A 128 -13.10 11.93 8.07
C LYS A 128 -12.20 12.90 7.32
N ILE A 129 -11.42 12.36 6.41
CA ILE A 129 -10.46 13.10 5.59
C ILE A 129 -10.76 12.87 4.12
N LYS A 130 -10.51 13.89 3.29
CA LYS A 130 -10.70 13.79 1.85
C LYS A 130 -9.38 13.98 1.12
N ILE A 131 -8.86 12.90 0.56
CA ILE A 131 -7.60 12.90 -0.16
C ILE A 131 -7.88 12.60 -1.64
N PHE A 132 -7.60 13.56 -2.52
CA PHE A 132 -7.76 13.40 -3.98
C PHE A 132 -9.15 12.92 -4.41
N GLY A 133 -10.21 13.35 -3.72
CA GLY A 133 -11.59 12.96 -4.04
C GLY A 133 -12.01 11.62 -3.44
N MET A 134 -11.09 10.88 -2.81
CA MET A 134 -11.39 9.72 -1.98
C MET A 134 -11.66 10.16 -0.55
N GLU A 135 -12.67 9.56 0.06
CA GLU A 135 -12.96 9.72 1.48
C GLU A 135 -12.25 8.60 2.24
N GLY A 136 -11.64 8.96 3.37
CA GLY A 136 -11.00 8.05 4.28
C GLY A 136 -11.15 8.53 5.71
N GLU A 137 -10.58 7.78 6.62
CA GLU A 137 -10.54 8.09 8.04
C GLU A 137 -9.07 8.12 8.47
N GLY A 138 -8.68 9.19 9.18
CA GLY A 138 -7.34 9.38 9.71
C GLY A 138 -7.40 9.51 11.22
N GLN A 139 -6.33 9.11 11.89
CA GLN A 139 -6.22 9.22 13.34
C GLN A 139 -5.30 10.38 13.70
N TYR A 140 -5.66 11.12 14.75
CA TYR A 140 -4.76 12.14 15.24
C TYR A 140 -3.53 11.53 15.90
N VAL A 141 -2.34 11.97 15.48
CA VAL A 141 -1.07 11.45 16.01
C VAL A 141 -0.56 12.24 17.21
N GLY A 142 -0.96 13.51 17.36
CA GLY A 142 -0.64 14.31 18.54
C GLY A 142 -0.12 15.71 18.22
N ASP A 143 -0.14 16.57 19.25
CA ASP A 143 0.22 17.99 19.14
C ASP A 143 1.70 18.21 18.79
N GLU A 144 2.58 17.32 19.22
CA GLU A 144 4.01 17.39 18.90
C GLU A 144 4.25 17.35 17.37
N ALA A 145 3.60 16.43 16.67
CA ALA A 145 3.69 16.34 15.22
C ALA A 145 3.07 17.56 14.54
N ALA A 146 1.95 18.05 15.09
CA ALA A 146 1.25 19.24 14.60
C ALA A 146 2.15 20.48 14.65
N GLU A 147 2.78 20.73 15.80
CA GLU A 147 3.67 21.86 16.04
C GLU A 147 4.93 21.75 15.19
N TRP A 148 5.49 20.54 15.05
CA TRP A 148 6.67 20.31 14.24
C TRP A 148 6.44 20.68 12.77
N PHE A 149 5.35 20.19 12.16
CA PHE A 149 5.02 20.54 10.78
C PHE A 149 4.58 22.00 10.62
N SER A 150 3.90 22.59 11.62
CA SER A 150 3.54 24.01 11.64
C SER A 150 4.78 24.90 11.53
N SER A 151 5.76 24.63 12.40
CA SER A 151 7.04 25.32 12.45
C SER A 151 7.82 25.12 11.16
N TYR A 152 7.95 23.87 10.69
CA TYR A 152 8.73 23.58 9.48
C TYR A 152 8.17 24.23 8.21
N LEU A 153 6.84 24.24 8.07
CA LEU A 153 6.17 24.82 6.91
C LEU A 153 5.91 26.33 7.06
N ASN A 154 6.22 26.93 8.21
CA ASN A 154 5.87 28.31 8.58
C ASN A 154 4.37 28.59 8.40
N LYS A 155 3.52 27.69 8.89
CA LYS A 155 2.06 27.82 8.80
C LYS A 155 1.45 27.67 10.19
N THR A 156 0.66 28.65 10.60
CA THR A 156 -0.12 28.56 11.84
C THR A 156 -1.38 27.76 11.59
N TRP A 157 -1.39 26.48 11.97
CA TRP A 157 -2.59 25.66 11.93
C TRP A 157 -3.43 25.95 13.19
N LEU A 158 -4.19 27.04 13.16
CA LEU A 158 -5.13 27.37 14.24
C LEU A 158 -6.28 26.34 14.23
N GLN A 159 -6.34 25.55 15.32
CA GLN A 159 -7.53 24.88 15.86
C GLN A 159 -8.12 23.64 15.18
N ASN A 160 -7.45 22.95 14.25
CA ASN A 160 -7.96 21.64 13.82
C ASN A 160 -6.81 20.66 13.58
N VAL A 161 -6.44 19.97 14.66
CA VAL A 161 -6.04 18.56 14.75
C VAL A 161 -5.53 17.99 13.40
N PRO A 162 -4.21 18.08 13.11
CA PRO A 162 -3.65 17.42 11.94
C PRO A 162 -3.70 15.91 12.11
N ALA A 163 -4.76 15.27 11.61
CA ALA A 163 -4.76 13.83 11.40
C ALA A 163 -3.60 13.48 10.47
N LEU A 164 -2.84 12.43 10.81
CA LEU A 164 -1.95 11.77 9.86
C LEU A 164 -2.69 10.59 9.22
#